data_AF-A0A1I7Y3W1-F1
#
_entry.id   AF-A0A1I7Y3W1-F1
#
_cell.length_a   1.000
_cell.length_b   1.000
_cell.length_c   1.000
_cell.angle_alpha   90.00
_cell.angle_beta   90.00
_cell.angle_gamma   90.00
#
_symmetry.space_group_name_H-M   'P 1'
#
loop_
_entity.id
_entity.type
_entity.pdbx_description
1 polymer ?
#
loop_
_entity_poly.entity_id
_entity_poly.type
_entity_poly.pdbx_seq_one_letter_code
_entity_poly.pdbx_strand_id
1 'polypeptide(L)' 'MFKGILFVVLLLTVAIDAQLPCMDGKCPPNLVCTAENVCEACKDVLPTCLKNKGLCQGKFKDFLKKQCPKTCGYC' A
#
# COMPACT_ATOMS: atom_id res chain seq x y z
N MET A 1 25.00 -23.52 -23.20
CA MET A 1 24.01 -24.30 -22.43
C MET A 1 23.32 -23.52 -21.29
N PHE A 2 23.69 -22.27 -20.94
CA PHE A 2 23.04 -21.50 -19.85
C PHE A 2 22.19 -20.28 -20.29
N LYS A 3 22.01 -20.06 -21.60
CA LYS A 3 21.18 -18.95 -22.11
C LYS A 3 19.67 -19.23 -22.02
N GLY A 4 19.27 -20.50 -21.99
CA GLY A 4 17.86 -20.91 -21.87
C GLY A 4 17.34 -20.89 -20.44
N ILE A 5 18.19 -21.21 -19.45
CA ILE A 5 17.79 -21.23 -18.03
C ILE A 5 17.52 -19.81 -17.51
N LEU A 6 18.31 -18.81 -17.95
CA LEU A 6 18.11 -17.41 -17.57
C LEU A 6 16.79 -16.82 -18.13
N PHE A 7 16.39 -17.21 -19.34
CA PHE A 7 15.12 -16.78 -19.94
C PHE A 7 13.90 -17.43 -19.29
N VAL A 8 14.02 -18.69 -18.85
CA VAL A 8 12.94 -19.40 -18.14
C VAL A 8 12.74 -18.82 -16.73
N VAL A 9 13.79 -18.41 -16.02
CA VAL A 9 13.64 -17.69 -14.74
C VAL A 9 12.98 -16.34 -14.96
N LEU A 10 13.32 -15.61 -16.04
CA LEU A 10 12.70 -14.32 -16.35
C LEU A 10 11.20 -14.44 -16.68
N LEU A 11 10.78 -15.53 -17.34
CA LEU A 11 9.36 -15.78 -17.65
C LEU A 11 8.60 -16.36 -16.44
N LEU A 12 9.23 -17.19 -15.60
CA LEU A 12 8.62 -17.73 -14.38
C LEU A 12 8.51 -16.69 -13.26
N THR A 13 9.36 -15.66 -13.24
CA THR A 13 9.16 -14.50 -12.35
C THR A 13 8.09 -13.54 -12.86
N VAL A 14 7.70 -13.59 -14.15
CA VAL A 14 6.69 -12.67 -14.74
C VAL A 14 5.23 -13.10 -14.48
N ALA A 15 5.01 -14.08 -13.60
CA ALA A 15 3.80 -14.10 -12.79
C ALA A 15 3.95 -13.10 -11.62
N ILE A 16 4.29 -11.84 -11.92
CA ILE A 16 4.32 -10.78 -10.90
C ILE A 16 2.87 -10.41 -10.67
N ASP A 17 2.44 -10.53 -9.42
CA ASP A 17 1.15 -10.17 -8.88
C ASP A 17 0.55 -8.95 -9.59
N ALA A 18 -0.75 -9.00 -9.90
CA ALA A 18 -1.49 -7.93 -10.56
C ALA A 18 -1.53 -6.66 -9.69
N GLN A 19 -0.41 -5.97 -9.60
CA GLN A 19 -0.19 -4.84 -8.73
C GLN A 19 -0.63 -3.59 -9.50
N LEU A 20 -1.75 -3.00 -9.09
CA LEU A 20 -2.33 -1.86 -9.79
C LEU A 20 -1.41 -0.63 -9.63
N PRO A 21 -0.85 -0.07 -10.72
CA PRO A 21 0.01 1.10 -10.63
C PRO A 21 -0.81 2.35 -10.29
N CYS A 22 -0.20 3.26 -9.55
CA CYS A 22 -0.72 4.60 -9.34
C CYS A 22 -0.62 5.41 -10.63
N MET A 23 -1.76 5.87 -11.16
CA MET A 23 -1.80 6.74 -12.33
C MET A 23 -2.06 8.17 -11.87
N ASP A 24 -1.14 9.09 -12.17
CA ASP A 24 -1.22 10.50 -11.77
C ASP A 24 -1.42 10.72 -10.26
N GLY A 25 -0.82 9.84 -9.44
CA GLY A 25 -0.96 9.89 -7.98
C GLY A 25 -2.34 9.51 -7.47
N LYS A 26 -3.18 8.88 -8.30
CA LYS A 26 -4.54 8.45 -7.94
C LYS A 26 -4.69 6.94 -8.02
N CYS A 27 -5.55 6.43 -7.14
CA CYS A 27 -6.02 5.06 -7.12
C CYS A 27 -7.55 5.02 -7.13
N PRO A 28 -8.16 3.87 -7.48
CA PRO A 28 -9.58 3.62 -7.26
C PRO A 28 -9.97 3.78 -5.77
N PRO A 29 -11.27 3.90 -5.45
CA PRO A 29 -11.73 4.04 -4.08
C PRO A 29 -11.24 2.92 -3.16
N ASN A 30 -10.87 3.27 -1.92
CA ASN A 30 -10.29 2.38 -0.91
C ASN A 30 -8.86 1.89 -1.20
N LEU A 31 -8.15 2.52 -2.13
CA LEU A 31 -6.74 2.26 -2.38
C LEU A 31 -5.92 3.54 -2.19
N VAL A 32 -4.66 3.40 -1.79
CA VAL A 32 -3.70 4.50 -1.63
C VAL A 32 -2.40 4.21 -2.34
N CYS A 33 -1.73 5.26 -2.81
CA CYS A 33 -0.41 5.14 -3.43
C CYS A 33 0.68 4.93 -2.39
N THR A 34 1.46 3.87 -2.56
CA THR A 34 2.69 3.63 -1.80
C THR A 34 3.87 4.41 -2.37
N ALA A 35 5.02 4.35 -1.70
CA ALA A 35 6.26 4.96 -2.19
C ALA A 35 6.74 4.34 -3.50
N GLU A 36 6.32 3.10 -3.79
CA GLU A 36 6.65 2.33 -4.98
C GLU A 36 5.70 2.61 -6.17
N ASN A 37 4.84 3.64 -6.08
CA ASN A 37 3.81 3.97 -7.08
C ASN A 37 2.81 2.83 -7.33
N VAL A 38 2.47 2.11 -6.28
CA VAL A 38 1.51 1.00 -6.31
C VAL A 38 0.27 1.38 -5.51
N CYS A 39 -0.91 0.99 -5.98
CA CYS A 39 -2.16 1.08 -5.26
C CYS A 39 -2.33 -0.11 -4.32
N GLU A 40 -2.33 0.15 -3.01
CA GLU A 40 -2.60 -0.86 -1.99
C GLU A 40 -3.89 -0.56 -1.22
N ALA A 41 -4.49 -1.61 -0.64
CA ALA A 41 -5.70 -1.51 0.16
C ALA A 41 -5.53 -0.50 1.30
N CYS A 42 -6.33 0.56 1.27
CA CYS A 42 -6.40 1.51 2.36
C CYS A 42 -7.17 0.89 3.53
N LYS A 43 -6.43 0.38 4.50
CA LYS A 43 -6.97 -0.27 5.69
C LYS A 43 -6.22 0.18 6.93
N ASP A 44 -6.91 0.10 8.04
CA ASP A 44 -6.29 0.24 9.34
C ASP A 44 -5.49 -1.03 9.66
N VAL A 45 -4.28 -0.84 10.17
CA VAL A 45 -3.36 -1.91 10.58
C VAL A 45 -3.63 -2.32 12.03
N LEU A 46 -3.93 -1.35 12.90
CA LEU A 46 -4.18 -1.60 14.31
C LEU A 46 -5.67 -1.85 14.60
N PRO A 47 -6.01 -2.82 15.47
CA PRO A 47 -7.40 -3.04 15.89
C PRO A 47 -7.95 -1.91 16.78
N THR A 48 -7.07 -1.05 17.32
CA THR A 48 -7.43 0.03 18.25
C THR A 48 -7.63 1.38 17.57
N CYS A 49 -7.59 1.46 16.24
CA CYS A 49 -7.73 2.72 15.51
C CYS A 49 -8.97 3.54 15.90
N LEU A 50 -10.13 2.89 16.02
CA LEU A 50 -11.37 3.56 16.44
C LEU A 50 -11.27 4.22 17.82
N LYS A 51 -10.61 3.56 18.79
CA LYS A 51 -10.38 4.11 20.14
C LYS A 51 -9.41 5.29 20.11
N ASN A 52 -8.50 5.29 19.15
CA ASN A 52 -7.43 6.28 19.00
C ASN A 52 -7.78 7.39 17.99
N LYS A 53 -9.02 7.47 17.50
CA LYS A 53 -9.43 8.47 16.49
C LYS A 53 -9.15 9.91 16.92
N GLY A 54 -9.29 10.23 18.21
CA GLY A 54 -8.97 11.56 18.76
C GLY A 54 -7.49 11.93 18.69
N LEU A 55 -6.61 10.96 18.45
CA LEU A 55 -5.15 11.15 18.37
C LEU A 55 -4.64 11.30 16.92
N CYS A 56 -5.55 11.25 15.92
CA CYS A 56 -5.22 11.48 14.51
C CYS A 56 -4.62 12.88 14.24
N GLN A 57 -4.72 13.77 15.24
CA GLN A 57 -4.12 15.10 15.26
C GLN A 57 -3.15 15.22 16.46
N GLY A 58 -2.17 16.11 16.36
CA GLY A 58 -1.19 16.33 17.41
C GLY A 58 -0.03 15.32 17.40
N LYS A 59 0.49 14.98 18.58
CA LYS A 59 1.76 14.26 18.76
C LYS A 59 1.81 12.87 18.09
N PHE A 60 0.68 12.18 17.99
CA PHE A 60 0.61 10.83 17.43
C PHE A 60 0.15 10.78 15.97
N LYS A 61 0.00 11.94 15.32
CA LYS A 61 -0.48 12.07 13.95
C LYS A 61 0.29 11.19 12.97
N ASP A 62 1.61 11.25 12.97
CA ASP A 62 2.42 10.51 11.97
C ASP A 62 2.39 9.00 12.19
N PHE A 63 2.29 8.57 13.45
CA PHE A 63 2.10 7.17 13.82
C PHE A 63 0.74 6.67 13.32
N LEU A 64 -0.33 7.39 13.63
CA LEU A 64 -1.69 7.00 13.23
C LEU A 64 -1.96 7.20 11.74
N LYS A 65 -1.24 8.08 11.06
CA LYS A 65 -1.27 8.17 9.59
C LYS A 65 -0.83 6.86 8.94
N LYS A 66 0.20 6.20 9.50
CA LYS A 66 0.70 4.92 8.99
C LYS A 66 -0.14 3.73 9.45
N GLN A 67 -0.59 3.75 10.71
CA GLN A 67 -1.26 2.61 11.33
C GLN A 67 -2.78 2.62 11.17
N CYS A 68 -3.37 3.80 11.01
CA CYS A 68 -4.82 4.01 10.97
C CYS A 68 -5.23 4.99 9.85
N PRO A 69 -4.73 4.83 8.61
CA PRO A 69 -5.00 5.79 7.53
C PRO A 69 -6.50 5.89 7.23
N LYS A 70 -7.25 4.80 7.33
CA LYS A 70 -8.69 4.81 7.08
C LYS A 70 -9.45 5.51 8.20
N THR A 71 -9.19 5.16 9.46
CA THR A 71 -9.85 5.83 10.59
C THR A 71 -9.54 7.33 10.66
N CYS A 72 -8.32 7.73 10.30
CA CYS A 72 -7.88 9.13 10.34
C CYS A 72 -8.17 9.92 9.05
N GLY A 73 -8.71 9.31 7.99
CA GLY A 73 -9.03 9.99 6.73
C GLY A 73 -7.82 10.37 5.87
N TYR A 74 -6.79 9.52 5.89
CA TYR A 74 -5.61 9.61 5.02
C TYR A 74 -5.65 8.62 3.84
N CYS A 75 -6.75 7.87 3.71
CA CYS A 75 -7.23 7.51 2.38
C CYS A 75 -7.80 8.78 1.73
#